data_AF-A0A8S3J3P7-F1
#
_entry.id   AF-A0A8S3J3P7-F1
#
_cell.length_a   1.000
_cell.length_b   1.000
_cell.length_c   1.000
_cell.angle_alpha   90.00
_cell.angle_beta   90.00
_cell.angle_gamma   90.00
#
_symmetry.space_group_name_H-M   'P 1'
#
loop_
_entity.id
_entity.type
_entity.pdbx_description
1 polymer ?
#
loop_
_entity_poly.entity_id
_entity_poly.type
_entity_poly.pdbx_seq_one_letter_code
_entity_poly.pdbx_strand_id
1 'polypeptide(L)'
;VSQQFAQYQLVARLFKRWLSAQLLLYHFDPLNADLLCCYVFLHSAPFVPPKSMLTGFCRVLRLLRDYDWINEPLIINFNHELTNEQIFEMQTQFKADRSNLPPLCLMPSVAFHDNQKPNVPVLKRLMLLAKEALAYLETNNSDSIK
;
A
#
# COMPACT_ATOMS: atom_id res chain seq x y z
N VAL A 1 -0.19 0.87 -14.83
CA VAL A 1 0.97 0.79 -13.88
C VAL A 1 2.14 -0.03 -14.42
N SER A 2 2.01 -1.34 -14.67
CA SER A 2 3.14 -2.19 -15.10
C SER A 2 3.83 -1.75 -16.40
N GLN A 3 3.06 -1.25 -17.37
CA GLN A 3 3.58 -0.71 -18.64
C GLN A 3 4.27 0.66 -18.46
N GLN A 4 3.86 1.44 -17.44
CA GLN A 4 4.36 2.79 -17.20
C GLN A 4 5.60 2.79 -16.28
N PHE A 5 5.70 1.82 -15.37
CA PHE A 5 6.75 1.77 -14.35
C PHE A 5 7.48 0.43 -14.38
N ALA A 6 8.69 0.43 -14.94
CA ALA A 6 9.50 -0.79 -15.11
C ALA A 6 9.75 -1.55 -13.79
N GLN A 7 9.86 -0.85 -12.67
CA GLN A 7 10.18 -1.45 -11.36
C GLN A 7 8.95 -2.03 -10.65
N TYR A 8 7.73 -1.74 -11.11
CA TYR A 8 6.50 -2.15 -10.43
C TYR A 8 6.41 -3.66 -10.21
N GLN A 9 6.62 -4.45 -11.27
CA GLN A 9 6.48 -5.91 -11.18
C GLN A 9 7.48 -6.53 -10.19
N LEU A 10 8.70 -5.98 -10.15
CA LEU A 10 9.74 -6.41 -9.23
C LEU A 10 9.37 -6.11 -7.78
N VAL A 11 8.84 -4.91 -7.52
CA VAL A 11 8.37 -4.49 -6.19
C VAL A 11 7.17 -5.32 -5.74
N ALA A 12 6.17 -5.54 -6.60
CA ALA A 12 4.99 -6.34 -6.28
C ALA A 12 5.35 -7.79 -5.95
N ARG A 13 6.24 -8.41 -6.73
CA ARG A 13 6.74 -9.78 -6.46
C ARG A 13 7.52 -9.84 -5.14
N LEU A 14 8.40 -8.87 -4.90
CA LEU A 14 9.16 -8.80 -3.65
C LEU A 14 8.23 -8.63 -2.45
N PHE A 15 7.23 -7.75 -2.55
CA PHE A 15 6.28 -7.49 -1.49
C PHE A 15 5.44 -8.73 -1.15
N LYS A 16 4.87 -9.40 -2.16
CA LYS A 16 4.15 -10.67 -1.96
C LYS A 16 5.04 -11.77 -1.36
N ARG A 17 6.30 -11.86 -1.79
CA ARG A 17 7.28 -12.78 -1.19
C ARG A 17 7.55 -12.44 0.27
N TRP A 18 7.69 -11.17 0.61
CA TRP A 18 7.85 -10.73 1.99
C TRP A 18 6.61 -11.06 2.83
N LEU A 19 5.39 -10.79 2.35
CA LEU A 19 4.16 -11.20 3.02
C LEU A 19 4.10 -12.71 3.29
N SER A 20 4.55 -13.51 2.33
CA SER A 20 4.66 -14.98 2.49
C SER A 20 5.66 -15.36 3.58
N ALA A 21 6.86 -14.74 3.59
CA ALA A 21 7.88 -14.97 4.61
C ALA A 21 7.43 -14.57 6.03
N GLN A 22 6.48 -13.63 6.13
CA GLN A 22 5.86 -13.22 7.39
C GLN A 22 4.65 -14.09 7.80
N LEU A 23 4.33 -15.13 7.02
CA LEU A 23 3.14 -15.99 7.17
C LEU A 23 1.81 -15.21 7.08
N LEU A 24 1.78 -14.12 6.33
CA LEU A 24 0.61 -13.25 6.19
C LEU A 24 -0.14 -13.43 4.86
N LEU A 25 0.49 -14.02 3.84
CA LEU A 25 -0.07 -14.07 2.49
C LEU A 25 -1.43 -14.79 2.42
N TYR A 26 -1.66 -15.83 3.24
CA TYR A 26 -2.95 -16.52 3.29
C TYR A 26 -4.09 -15.68 3.89
N HIS A 27 -3.74 -14.66 4.67
CA HIS A 27 -4.67 -13.73 5.32
C HIS A 27 -4.77 -12.38 4.60
N PHE A 28 -4.11 -12.25 3.44
CA PHE A 28 -3.99 -11.01 2.71
C PHE A 28 -4.30 -11.24 1.24
N ASP A 29 -5.28 -10.52 0.71
CA ASP A 29 -5.64 -10.68 -0.70
C ASP A 29 -4.47 -10.26 -1.62
N PRO A 30 -4.07 -11.13 -2.59
CA PRO A 30 -3.09 -10.77 -3.59
C PRO A 30 -3.38 -9.45 -4.33
N LEU A 31 -4.65 -9.11 -4.56
CA LEU A 31 -5.05 -7.86 -5.20
C LEU A 31 -4.77 -6.65 -4.30
N ASN A 32 -5.03 -6.75 -2.98
CA ASN A 32 -4.62 -5.69 -2.05
C ASN A 32 -3.11 -5.44 -2.11
N ALA A 33 -2.32 -6.51 -2.27
CA ALA A 33 -0.88 -6.38 -2.30
C ALA A 33 -0.42 -5.64 -3.55
N ASP A 34 -1.06 -5.91 -4.69
CA ASP A 34 -0.83 -5.19 -5.93
C ASP A 34 -1.31 -3.73 -5.84
N LEU A 35 -2.47 -3.46 -5.25
CA LEU A 35 -3.01 -2.11 -5.08
C LEU A 35 -2.12 -1.23 -4.19
N LEU A 36 -1.61 -1.76 -3.08
CA LEU A 36 -0.63 -1.07 -2.23
C LEU A 36 0.65 -0.72 -3.01
N CYS A 37 1.13 -1.66 -3.83
CA CYS A 37 2.27 -1.40 -4.70
C CYS A 37 1.93 -0.33 -5.74
N CYS A 38 0.78 -0.42 -6.42
CA CYS A 38 0.31 0.57 -7.38
C CYS A 38 0.25 1.98 -6.78
N TYR A 39 -0.28 2.11 -5.56
CA TYR A 39 -0.37 3.39 -4.86
C TYR A 39 1.00 4.09 -4.78
N VAL A 40 2.05 3.36 -4.38
CA VAL A 40 3.40 3.92 -4.23
C VAL A 40 4.00 4.43 -5.54
N PHE A 41 3.59 3.90 -6.69
CA PHE A 41 4.05 4.38 -8.00
C PHE A 41 3.20 5.55 -8.51
N LEU A 42 1.88 5.48 -8.33
CA LEU A 42 0.92 6.49 -8.80
C LEU A 42 0.94 7.77 -7.94
N HIS A 43 1.10 7.64 -6.63
CA HIS A 43 1.06 8.74 -5.65
C HIS A 43 2.44 8.97 -5.06
N SER A 44 3.38 9.34 -5.93
CA SER A 44 4.79 9.46 -5.54
C SER A 44 5.16 10.79 -4.91
N ALA A 45 4.34 11.83 -5.08
CA ALA A 45 4.59 13.17 -4.58
C ALA A 45 4.83 13.18 -3.05
N PRO A 46 5.79 13.97 -2.54
CA PRO A 46 6.62 14.95 -3.24
C PRO A 46 7.81 14.33 -4.00
N PHE A 47 8.02 13.01 -3.93
CA PHE A 47 9.09 12.33 -4.63
C PHE A 47 8.71 11.92 -6.07
N VAL A 48 9.70 11.44 -6.83
CA VAL A 48 9.47 10.76 -8.11
C VAL A 48 9.08 9.29 -7.90
N PRO A 49 8.40 8.65 -8.88
CA PRO A 49 8.13 7.21 -8.84
C PRO A 49 9.39 6.36 -8.56
N PRO A 50 9.26 5.25 -7.80
CA PRO A 50 10.40 4.42 -7.45
C PRO A 50 11.18 3.96 -8.69
N LYS A 51 12.48 4.26 -8.72
CA LYS A 51 13.41 3.87 -9.80
C LYS A 51 14.21 2.61 -9.51
N SER A 52 14.05 2.02 -8.32
CA SER A 52 14.65 0.74 -7.96
C SER A 52 13.66 -0.13 -7.17
N MET A 53 13.87 -1.44 -7.22
CA MET A 53 13.09 -2.41 -6.45
C MET A 53 13.14 -2.12 -4.95
N LEU A 54 14.33 -1.85 -4.39
CA LEU A 54 14.50 -1.60 -2.96
C LEU A 54 13.76 -0.33 -2.52
N THR A 55 13.90 0.77 -3.27
CA THR A 55 13.20 2.02 -2.95
C THR A 55 11.69 1.84 -2.99
N GLY A 56 11.17 1.12 -3.99
CA GLY A 56 9.74 0.83 -4.08
C GLY A 56 9.26 -0.02 -2.90
N PHE A 57 9.99 -1.06 -2.55
CA PHE A 57 9.66 -1.92 -1.40
C PHE A 57 9.69 -1.15 -0.08
N CYS A 58 10.73 -0.36 0.20
CA CYS A 58 10.79 0.47 1.40
C CYS A 58 9.62 1.48 1.48
N ARG A 59 9.19 2.04 0.34
CA ARG A 59 8.02 2.93 0.31
C ARG A 59 6.71 2.20 0.57
N VAL A 60 6.54 0.95 0.12
CA VAL A 60 5.38 0.12 0.50
C VAL A 60 5.38 -0.15 2.01
N LEU A 61 6.54 -0.46 2.61
CA LEU A 61 6.65 -0.65 4.06
C LEU A 61 6.34 0.64 4.83
N ARG A 62 6.83 1.79 4.37
CA ARG A 62 6.50 3.11 4.96
C ARG A 62 5.00 3.40 4.88
N LEU A 63 4.38 3.15 3.73
CA LEU A 63 2.94 3.30 3.57
C LEU A 63 2.18 2.45 4.61
N LEU A 64 2.54 1.17 4.76
CA LEU A 64 1.93 0.30 5.78
C LEU A 64 2.10 0.82 7.20
N ARG A 65 3.28 1.36 7.53
CA ARG A 65 3.61 1.87 8.86
C ARG A 65 2.88 3.16 9.20
N ASP A 66 2.85 4.11 8.26
CA ASP A 66 2.53 5.52 8.55
C ASP A 66 1.10 5.91 8.18
N TYR A 67 0.46 5.17 7.27
CA TYR A 67 -0.86 5.54 6.79
C TYR A 67 -1.94 5.33 7.86
N ASP A 68 -2.89 6.28 7.95
CA ASP A 68 -4.00 6.20 8.89
C ASP A 68 -5.11 5.29 8.35
N TRP A 69 -4.91 3.97 8.49
CA TRP A 69 -5.88 2.95 8.09
C TRP A 69 -7.23 3.02 8.84
N ILE A 70 -7.30 3.79 9.93
CA ILE A 70 -8.52 3.91 10.73
C ILE A 70 -9.39 5.02 10.16
N ASN A 71 -8.81 6.19 9.89
CA ASN A 71 -9.60 7.38 9.56
C ASN A 71 -9.56 7.79 8.09
N GLU A 72 -8.68 7.20 7.28
CA GLU A 72 -8.54 7.57 5.87
C GLU A 72 -8.63 6.34 4.93
N PRO A 73 -9.37 6.44 3.81
CA PRO A 73 -9.38 5.42 2.77
C PRO A 73 -8.19 5.60 1.82
N LEU A 74 -7.51 4.51 1.47
CA LEU A 74 -6.45 4.57 0.47
C LEU A 74 -7.06 4.61 -0.94
N ILE A 75 -7.28 5.81 -1.47
CA ILE A 75 -7.81 6.01 -2.82
C ILE A 75 -6.68 5.80 -3.84
N ILE A 76 -6.91 4.93 -4.83
CA ILE A 76 -5.97 4.65 -5.91
C ILE A 76 -6.54 5.20 -7.23
N ASN A 77 -6.15 6.43 -7.57
CA ASN A 77 -6.54 7.09 -8.81
C ASN A 77 -5.70 6.59 -10.00
N PHE A 78 -6.23 5.64 -10.76
CA PHE A 78 -5.57 5.17 -11.99
C PHE A 78 -5.79 6.19 -13.10
N ASN A 79 -4.73 6.48 -13.86
CA ASN A 79 -4.75 7.35 -15.04
C ASN A 79 -5.37 8.75 -14.83
N HIS A 80 -5.42 9.24 -13.59
CA HIS A 80 -6.10 10.49 -13.23
C HIS A 80 -7.59 10.52 -13.64
N GLU A 81 -8.25 9.37 -13.58
CA GLU A 81 -9.68 9.23 -13.90
C GLU A 81 -10.59 9.89 -12.88
N LEU A 82 -10.16 10.01 -11.62
CA LEU A 82 -10.93 10.67 -10.57
C LEU A 82 -10.63 12.16 -10.50
N THR A 83 -11.70 12.96 -10.47
CA THR A 83 -11.63 14.40 -10.15
C THR A 83 -11.50 14.62 -8.63
N ASN A 84 -11.15 15.84 -8.24
CA ASN A 84 -11.04 16.19 -6.82
C ASN A 84 -12.40 16.08 -6.11
N GLU A 85 -13.49 16.42 -6.80
CA GLU A 85 -14.85 16.29 -6.27
C GLU A 85 -15.21 14.83 -6.01
N GLN A 86 -14.87 13.93 -6.93
CA GLN A 86 -15.10 12.49 -6.76
C GLN A 86 -14.27 11.91 -5.61
N ILE A 87 -13.01 12.30 -5.48
CA ILE A 87 -12.16 11.88 -4.36
C ILE A 87 -12.77 12.37 -3.03
N PHE A 88 -13.24 13.62 -2.96
CA PHE A 88 -13.88 14.16 -1.78
C PHE A 88 -15.18 13.43 -1.42
N GLU A 89 -16.00 13.09 -2.42
CA GLU A 89 -17.21 12.30 -2.24
C GLU A 89 -16.89 10.90 -1.68
N MET A 90 -15.90 10.22 -2.25
CA MET A 90 -15.43 8.91 -1.78
C MET A 90 -14.94 8.96 -0.33
N GLN A 91 -14.19 10.00 0.05
CA GLN A 91 -13.76 10.22 1.44
C GLN A 91 -14.94 10.47 2.38
N THR A 92 -15.93 11.23 1.93
CA THR A 92 -17.14 11.52 2.70
C THR A 92 -17.96 10.25 2.94
N GLN A 93 -18.16 9.45 1.89
CA GLN A 93 -18.85 8.17 1.98
C GLN A 93 -18.11 7.19 2.89
N PHE A 94 -16.77 7.10 2.78
CA PHE A 94 -15.96 6.29 3.69
C PHE A 94 -16.21 6.65 5.16
N LYS A 95 -16.25 7.94 5.49
CA LYS A 95 -16.47 8.42 6.86
C LYS A 95 -17.89 8.08 7.34
N ALA A 96 -18.88 8.23 6.48
CA ALA A 96 -20.27 7.87 6.79
C ALA A 96 -20.44 6.37 7.07
N ASP A 97 -19.81 5.52 6.26
CA ASP A 97 -19.99 4.06 6.32
C ASP A 97 -18.89 3.32 7.10
N ARG A 98 -17.99 4.05 7.77
CA ARG A 98 -16.75 3.50 8.36
C ARG A 98 -16.94 2.24 9.20
N SER A 99 -18.04 2.18 9.96
CA SER A 99 -18.37 1.06 10.86
C SER A 99 -18.61 -0.27 10.13
N ASN A 100 -19.00 -0.22 8.86
CA ASN A 100 -19.30 -1.38 8.01
C ASN A 100 -18.12 -1.76 7.09
N LEU A 101 -17.05 -0.95 7.07
CA LEU A 101 -15.92 -1.11 6.17
C LEU A 101 -14.78 -1.91 6.80
N PRO A 102 -14.03 -2.69 5.99
CA PRO A 102 -12.86 -3.43 6.45
C PRO A 102 -11.81 -2.48 7.05
N PRO A 103 -10.90 -3.01 7.89
CA PRO A 103 -9.85 -2.18 8.50
C PRO A 103 -8.81 -1.73 7.47
N LEU A 104 -8.60 -2.47 6.39
CA LEU A 104 -7.81 -2.05 5.23
C LEU A 104 -8.77 -1.65 4.12
N CYS A 105 -9.01 -0.35 3.97
CA CYS A 105 -9.90 0.17 2.94
C CYS A 105 -9.10 0.69 1.74
N LEU A 106 -9.14 -0.04 0.63
CA LEU A 106 -8.50 0.32 -0.63
C LEU A 106 -9.60 0.66 -1.64
N MET A 107 -9.57 1.87 -2.19
CA MET A 107 -10.60 2.39 -3.08
C MET A 107 -10.01 2.74 -4.46
N PRO A 108 -9.90 1.76 -5.39
CA PRO A 108 -9.39 2.03 -6.74
C PRO A 108 -10.44 2.71 -7.62
N SER A 109 -10.01 3.55 -8.58
CA SER A 109 -10.91 4.30 -9.48
C SER A 109 -11.71 3.44 -10.46
N VAL A 110 -11.21 2.24 -10.81
CA VAL A 110 -11.68 1.45 -11.95
C VAL A 110 -12.73 0.39 -11.60
N ALA A 111 -12.88 0.00 -10.34
CA ALA A 111 -13.82 -1.04 -9.92
C ALA A 111 -14.08 -1.03 -8.41
N PHE A 112 -15.28 -1.42 -7.98
CA PHE A 112 -15.53 -1.74 -6.59
C PHE A 112 -14.70 -2.97 -6.19
N HIS A 113 -13.89 -2.82 -5.14
CA HIS A 113 -13.07 -3.88 -4.59
C HIS A 113 -13.61 -4.28 -3.21
N ASP A 114 -14.54 -5.22 -3.20
CA ASP A 114 -15.05 -5.78 -1.93
C ASP A 114 -14.00 -6.70 -1.35
N ASN A 115 -13.34 -6.25 -0.28
CA ASN A 115 -12.36 -7.08 0.37
C ASN A 115 -12.37 -6.96 1.89
N GLN A 116 -12.80 -8.05 2.51
CA GLN A 116 -12.92 -8.18 3.97
C GLN A 116 -11.60 -8.59 4.64
N LYS A 117 -10.50 -8.73 3.90
CA LYS A 117 -9.17 -9.11 4.42
C LYS A 117 -8.17 -7.96 4.27
N PRO A 118 -7.20 -7.81 5.19
CA PRO A 118 -7.02 -8.57 6.43
C PRO A 118 -7.98 -8.13 7.55
N ASN A 119 -8.14 -8.98 8.56
CA ASN A 119 -8.81 -8.57 9.81
C ASN A 119 -7.91 -7.68 10.67
N VAL A 120 -8.45 -7.08 11.73
CA VAL A 120 -7.74 -6.11 12.59
C VAL A 120 -6.44 -6.67 13.18
N PRO A 121 -6.39 -7.88 13.77
CA PRO A 121 -5.13 -8.43 14.29
C PRO A 121 -4.06 -8.63 13.22
N VAL A 122 -4.43 -9.12 12.04
CA VAL A 122 -3.51 -9.32 10.92
C VAL A 122 -2.99 -7.98 10.41
N LEU A 123 -3.84 -6.96 10.30
CA LEU A 123 -3.41 -5.61 9.91
C LEU A 123 -2.41 -5.03 10.94
N LYS A 124 -2.71 -5.11 12.24
CA LYS A 124 -1.79 -4.65 13.29
C LYS A 124 -0.43 -5.36 13.23
N ARG A 125 -0.44 -6.68 13.03
CA ARG A 125 0.79 -7.46 12.85
C ARG A 125 1.56 -7.02 11.60
N LEU A 126 0.86 -6.79 10.48
CA LEU A 126 1.46 -6.31 9.24
C LEU A 126 2.14 -4.94 9.44
N MET A 127 1.48 -4.00 10.10
CA MET A 127 2.04 -2.67 10.41
C MET A 127 3.29 -2.77 11.29
N LEU A 128 3.25 -3.61 12.33
CA LEU A 128 4.40 -3.83 13.22
C LEU A 128 5.59 -4.42 12.44
N LEU A 129 5.36 -5.46 11.64
CA LEU A 129 6.41 -6.09 10.84
C LEU A 129 6.98 -5.13 9.80
N ALA A 130 6.13 -4.28 9.19
CA ALA A 130 6.58 -3.25 8.26
C ALA A 130 7.47 -2.22 8.95
N LYS A 131 7.13 -1.79 10.17
CA LYS A 131 7.95 -0.91 11.00
C LYS A 131 9.33 -1.50 11.26
N GLU A 132 9.39 -2.73 11.76
CA GLU A 132 10.66 -3.39 12.11
C GLU A 132 11.52 -3.68 10.86
N ALA A 133 10.91 -4.17 9.78
CA ALA A 133 11.62 -4.43 8.52
C ALA A 133 12.21 -3.14 7.93
N LEU A 134 11.46 -2.03 7.99
CA LEU A 134 11.95 -0.75 7.50
C LEU A 134 13.11 -0.21 8.33
N ALA A 135 13.02 -0.30 9.67
CA ALA A 135 14.10 0.12 10.57
C ALA A 135 15.40 -0.64 10.26
N TYR A 136 15.30 -1.97 10.12
CA TYR A 136 16.43 -2.81 9.73
C TYR A 136 17.05 -2.41 8.39
N LEU A 137 16.21 -2.14 7.38
CA LEU A 137 16.68 -1.74 6.06
C LEU A 137 17.33 -0.35 6.08
N GLU A 138 16.81 0.60 6.85
CA GLU A 138 17.36 1.96 6.95
C GLU A 138 18.71 1.98 7.67
N THR A 139 18.89 1.16 8.72
CA THR A 139 20.18 1.01 9.39
C THR A 139 21.24 0.43 8.45
N ASN A 140 20.93 -0.69 7.79
CA ASN A 140 21.92 -1.39 6.95
C ASN A 140 22.24 -0.67 5.63
N ASN A 141 21.31 0.12 5.08
CA ASN A 141 21.62 0.95 3.92
C ASN A 141 22.59 2.09 4.26
N SER A 142 22.57 2.56 5.51
CA SER A 142 23.46 3.64 5.97
C SER A 142 24.90 3.17 6.13
N ASP A 143 25.10 1.90 6.48
CA ASP A 143 26.42 1.29 6.62
C ASP A 143 27.06 0.88 5.28
N SER A 144 26.26 0.75 4.21
CA SER A 144 26.75 0.43 2.87
C SER A 144 27.32 1.66 2.10
N ILE A 145 27.27 2.85 2.70
CA ILE A 145 27.74 4.13 2.12
C ILE A 145 28.98 4.67 2.89
N LYS A 146 29.49 3.93 3.87
CA LYS A 146 30.75 4.23 4.57
C LYS A 146 31.86 3.31 4.10
#